data_AF-A0A5N5LBJ6-F1
#
_entry.id   AF-A0A5N5LBJ6-F1
#
_cell.length_a   1.000
_cell.length_b   1.000
_cell.length_c   1.000
_cell.angle_alpha   90.00
_cell.angle_beta   90.00
_cell.angle_gamma   90.00
#
_symmetry.space_group_name_H-M   'P 1'
#
loop_
_entity.id
_entity.type
_entity.pdbx_description
1 polymer ?
#
loop_
_entity_poly.entity_id
_entity_poly.type
_entity_poly.pdbx_seq_one_letter_code
_entity_poly.pdbx_strand_id
1 'polypeptide(L)' 'MYYFRNHFTTFKLTLKTRIMVNFAGMVREHWVNVLVPLGFVIGIYLDRWNDQKLTAFRNKSALYSRELKPGEEYTWK' A
#
# COMPACT_ATOMS: atom_id res chain seq x y z
N MET A 1 34.20 32.61 16.70
CA MET A 1 33.40 31.94 15.64
C MET A 1 32.86 30.55 16.05
N TYR A 2 33.54 29.80 16.92
CA TYR A 2 33.12 28.46 17.40
C TYR A 2 31.81 28.45 18.22
N TYR A 3 31.59 29.47 19.05
CA TYR A 3 30.39 29.56 19.91
C TYR A 3 29.09 29.64 19.11
N PHE A 4 29.09 30.36 17.99
CA PHE A 4 27.93 30.55 17.12
C PHE A 4 27.61 29.30 16.29
N ARG A 5 28.66 28.58 15.85
CA ARG A 5 28.52 27.31 15.12
C ARG A 5 27.91 26.22 16.00
N ASN A 6 28.37 26.09 17.24
CA ASN A 6 27.85 25.11 18.19
C ASN A 6 26.38 25.37 18.53
N HIS A 7 25.96 26.62 18.72
CA HIS A 7 24.55 26.91 19.01
C HIS A 7 23.61 26.50 17.87
N PHE A 8 24.07 26.65 16.62
CA PHE A 8 23.30 26.26 15.43
C PHE A 8 23.22 24.74 15.24
N THR A 9 24.31 24.01 15.53
CA THR A 9 24.31 22.55 15.47
C THR A 9 23.45 21.95 16.58
N THR A 10 23.51 22.47 17.81
CA THR A 10 22.65 22.02 18.91
C THR A 10 21.18 22.29 18.59
N PHE A 11 20.85 23.45 18.02
CA PHE A 11 19.48 23.78 17.62
C PHE A 11 18.93 22.83 16.54
N LYS A 12 19.74 22.53 15.50
CA LYS A 12 19.37 21.53 14.49
C LYS A 12 19.20 20.13 15.08
N LEU A 13 20.04 19.74 16.03
CA LEU A 13 19.94 18.45 16.71
C LEU A 13 18.64 18.38 17.52
N THR A 14 18.33 19.41 18.31
CA THR A 14 17.10 19.48 19.12
C THR A 14 15.83 19.48 18.26
N LEU A 15 15.83 20.18 17.13
CA LEU A 15 14.73 20.14 16.15
C LEU A 15 14.55 18.73 15.57
N LYS A 16 15.64 18.10 15.15
CA LYS A 16 15.62 16.72 14.63
C LYS A 16 15.05 15.75 15.66
N THR A 17 15.52 15.83 16.90
CA THR A 17 15.02 15.00 18.00
C THR A 17 13.53 15.25 18.28
N ARG A 18 13.08 16.52 18.25
CA ARG A 18 11.66 16.86 18.43
C ARG A 18 10.76 16.27 17.35
N ILE A 19 11.19 16.34 16.09
CA ILE A 19 10.44 15.77 14.95
C ILE A 19 10.34 14.25 15.08
N MET A 20 11.45 13.57 15.43
CA MET A 20 11.47 12.12 15.60
C MET A 20 10.55 11.65 16.73
N VAL A 21 10.53 12.36 17.86
CA VAL A 21 9.69 12.02 19.02
C VAL A 21 8.20 12.24 18.71
N ASN A 22 7.85 13.34 18.02
CA ASN A 22 6.46 13.58 17.61
C ASN A 22 5.96 12.55 16.61
N PHE A 23 6.78 12.15 15.63
CA PHE A 23 6.38 11.14 14.65
C PHE A 23 6.22 9.75 15.30
N ALA A 24 7.12 9.37 16.20
CA ALA A 24 7.02 8.13 16.96
C ALA A 24 5.79 8.09 17.87
N GLY A 25 5.44 9.22 18.50
CA GLY A 25 4.22 9.37 19.30
C GLY A 25 2.95 9.23 18.46
N MET A 26 2.89 9.93 17.32
CA MET A 26 1.75 9.87 16.39
C MET A 26 1.53 8.46 15.85
N VAL A 27 2.61 7.75 15.47
CA VAL A 27 2.53 6.35 15.04
C VAL A 27 2.01 5.47 16.19
N ARG A 28 2.49 5.66 17.43
CA ARG A 28 1.99 4.88 18.58
C ARG A 28 0.52 5.12 18.91
N GLU A 29 -0.01 6.31 18.69
CA GLU A 29 -1.43 6.60 18.97
C GLU A 29 -2.34 6.16 17.82
N HIS A 30 -1.90 6.30 16.58
CA HIS A 30 -2.77 6.13 15.40
C HIS A 30 -2.47 4.87 14.57
N TRP A 31 -1.55 4.00 15.00
CA TRP A 31 -1.22 2.77 14.26
C TRP A 31 -2.44 1.88 13.98
N VAL A 32 -3.40 1.81 14.92
CA VAL A 32 -4.62 0.98 14.78
C VAL A 32 -5.47 1.43 13.59
N ASN A 33 -5.53 2.74 13.34
CA ASN A 33 -6.32 3.30 12.23
C ASN A 33 -5.73 2.97 10.85
N VAL A 34 -4.43 2.65 10.79
CA VAL A 34 -3.76 2.25 9.55
C VAL A 34 -3.98 0.77 9.23
N LEU A 35 -4.28 -0.07 10.23
CA LEU A 35 -4.46 -1.51 10.04
C LEU A 35 -5.67 -1.85 9.16
N VAL A 36 -6.78 -1.14 9.34
CA VAL A 36 -8.02 -1.38 8.59
C VAL A 36 -7.86 -1.13 7.08
N PRO A 37 -7.37 0.04 6.62
CA PRO A 37 -7.16 0.27 5.20
C PRO A 37 -6.07 -0.65 4.62
N LEU A 38 -5.03 -0.97 5.40
CA LEU A 38 -4.00 -1.92 4.94
C LEU A 38 -4.58 -3.33 4.74
N GLY A 39 -5.39 -3.80 5.70
CA GLY A 39 -6.08 -5.09 5.61
C GLY A 39 -7.04 -5.16 4.43
N PHE A 40 -7.73 -4.06 4.12
CA PHE A 40 -8.59 -3.97 2.94
C PHE A 40 -7.80 -4.11 1.63
N VAL A 41 -6.67 -3.42 1.51
CA VAL A 41 -5.80 -3.51 0.32
C VAL A 41 -5.25 -4.93 0.15
N ILE A 42 -4.82 -5.57 1.26
CA ILE A 42 -4.36 -6.95 1.25
C ILE A 42 -5.50 -7.90 0.86
N GLY A 43 -6.72 -7.68 1.37
CA GLY A 43 -7.91 -8.43 1.01
C GLY A 43 -8.18 -8.40 -0.49
N ILE A 44 -8.20 -7.21 -1.10
CA ILE A 44 -8.37 -7.05 -2.56
C ILE A 44 -7.27 -7.79 -3.32
N TYR A 45 -6.03 -7.70 -2.86
CA TYR A 45 -4.92 -8.36 -3.53
C TYR A 45 -5.06 -9.88 -3.52
N LEU A 46 -5.43 -10.46 -2.37
CA LEU A 46 -5.66 -11.89 -2.23
C LEU A 46 -6.85 -12.38 -3.05
N ASP A 47 -7.92 -11.59 -3.10
CA ASP A 47 -9.11 -11.89 -3.90
C ASP A 47 -8.77 -11.95 -5.40
N ARG A 48 -8.05 -10.93 -5.89
CA ARG A 48 -7.55 -10.91 -7.28
C ARG A 48 -6.60 -12.06 -7.59
N TRP A 49 -5.78 -12.48 -6.62
CA TRP A 49 -4.89 -13.62 -6.82
C TRP A 49 -5.67 -14.94 -6.88
N ASN A 50 -6.76 -15.06 -6.13
CA ASN A 50 -7.63 -16.23 -6.16
C ASN A 50 -8.43 -16.30 -7.47
N ASP A 51 -8.96 -15.18 -7.94
CA ASP A 51 -9.67 -15.08 -9.23
C ASP A 51 -8.78 -15.49 -10.40
N GLN A 52 -7.48 -15.15 -10.36
CA GLN A 52 -6.50 -15.60 -11.36
C GLN A 52 -6.26 -17.12 -11.35
N LYS A 53 -6.39 -17.79 -10.21
CA LYS A 53 -6.31 -19.26 -10.13
C LYS A 53 -7.59 -19.93 -10.64
N LEU A 54 -8.73 -19.25 -10.51
CA LEU A 54 -10.04 -19.73 -10.93
C LEU A 54 -10.35 -19.49 -12.42
N THR A 55 -9.36 -19.13 -13.24
CA THR A 55 -9.54 -18.87 -14.68
C THR A 55 -9.71 -20.14 -15.53
N ALA A 56 -9.67 -21.34 -14.94
CA ALA A 56 -9.73 -22.62 -15.68
C ALA A 56 -11.00 -22.78 -16.54
N PHE A 57 -12.11 -22.17 -16.13
CA PHE A 57 -13.39 -22.18 -16.86
C PHE A 57 -13.67 -20.85 -17.60
N ARG A 58 -12.69 -19.96 -17.70
CA ARG A 58 -12.83 -18.70 -18.43
C ARG A 58 -13.14 -18.99 -19.91
N ASN A 59 -14.23 -18.41 -20.42
CA ASN A 59 -14.73 -18.58 -21.79
C ASN A 59 -15.05 -20.04 -22.21
N LYS A 60 -15.29 -20.95 -21.24
CA LYS A 60 -15.67 -22.35 -21.51
C LYS A 60 -17.08 -22.72 -21.04
N SER A 61 -17.75 -21.83 -20.31
CA SER A 61 -19.13 -22.04 -19.88
C SER A 61 -20.07 -21.97 -21.08
N ALA A 62 -21.03 -22.91 -21.20
CA ALA A 62 -21.99 -22.97 -22.29
C ALA A 62 -22.81 -21.67 -22.50
N LEU A 63 -22.93 -20.84 -21.46
CA LEU A 63 -23.71 -19.59 -21.47
C LEU A 63 -22.90 -18.35 -21.90
N TYR A 64 -21.59 -18.33 -21.67
CA TYR A 64 -20.70 -17.19 -21.96
C TYR A 64 -19.58 -17.51 -22.96
N SER A 65 -19.61 -18.68 -23.59
CA SER A 65 -18.65 -19.05 -24.63
C SER A 65 -18.86 -18.18 -25.86
N ARG A 66 -17.86 -17.36 -26.20
CA ARG A 66 -17.85 -16.50 -27.38
C ARG A 66 -16.50 -16.56 -28.08
N GLU A 67 -16.51 -16.33 -29.40
CA GLU A 67 -15.28 -16.04 -30.12
C GLU A 67 -14.68 -14.73 -29.59
N LEU A 68 -13.37 -14.72 -29.32
CA LEU A 68 -12.68 -13.54 -28.84
C LEU A 68 -12.50 -12.54 -29.99
N LYS A 69 -12.73 -11.26 -29.73
CA LYS A 69 -12.45 -10.20 -30.70
C LYS A 69 -10.93 -10.13 -30.95
N PRO A 70 -10.49 -9.79 -32.18
CA PRO A 70 -9.06 -9.64 -32.46
C PRO A 70 -8.45 -8.60 -31.51
N GLY A 71 -7.50 -9.03 -30.67
CA GLY A 71 -6.81 -8.21 -29.65
C GLY A 71 -7.28 -8.39 -28.20
N GLU A 72 -8.29 -9.22 -27.92
CA GLU A 72 -8.73 -9.55 -26.56
C GLU A 72 -8.19 -10.93 -26.15
N GLU A 73 -7.29 -11.00 -25.16
CA GLU A 73 -6.71 -12.27 -24.69
C GLU A 73 -7.63 -13.02 -23.70
N TYR A 74 -8.49 -12.30 -22.97
CA TYR A 74 -9.35 -12.85 -21.91
C TYR A 74 -10.69 -12.10 -21.82
N THR A 75 -11.77 -12.82 -21.49
CA THR A 75 -13.13 -12.25 -21.33
C THR A 75 -13.30 -11.34 -20.11
N TRP A 76 -12.44 -11.48 -19.10
CA TRP A 76 -12.38 -10.63 -17.90
C TRP A 76 -10.96 -10.73 -17.31
N LYS A 77 -10.59 -9.96 -16.28
CA LYS A 77 -9.25 -9.92 -15.69
C LYS A 77 -9.23 -10.51 -14.30
#